data_AF-A0A3A9BXT9-F1
#
_entry.id   AF-A0A3A9BXT9-F1
#
_cell.length_a   1.000
_cell.length_b   1.000
_cell.length_c   1.000
_cell.angle_alpha   90.00
_cell.angle_beta   90.00
_cell.angle_gamma   90.00
#
_symmetry.space_group_name_H-M   'P 1'
#
loop_
_entity.id
_entity.type
_entity.pdbx_description
1 polymer ?
#
loop_
_entity_poly.entity_id
_entity_poly.type
_entity_poly.pdbx_seq_one_letter_code
_entity_poly.pdbx_strand_id
1 'polypeptide(L)'
;MDIVCSPAGLVNPNMPGQGMMDLVNAGFENVFLELGMCCGAGELENVGEPVKKGELPSDVKLVTENPAELGGRFDRMVSLCRERGLKILSARSPYLQRNTKRKDLTELLIQIQKESIRYCGRIGCRYLAVRPLFAGVSRQDVWKVNRDYYLRLGAVARENNVMLLLENQCRDMNGHLIRGICSDGSEAAEWVDRLNEEFGQECFGFCMDVGVCNLCGQDMAEFAEALDSRIKLVIVRDCDGYHETSMLPFTSVEGGQSQTDWLSLIRGLRKVGFDGQLVFDLAGTAGAFSPLLRPQLMGLAKAVAEYFKWQIEIEGLLRKYSSIVLFGAGNMCRNYMKCYGEAYPPLFTCDNNERLWGSSFCGLEVKPPKALKELSGDCVVLICNIYYREIEKQLQDMGVKNIGFFNDEYMPSFHFDRLREV
;
A
#
# COMPACT_ATOMS: atom_id res chain seq x y z
N MET A 1 -5.55 1.83 9.99
CA MET A 1 -5.12 1.43 8.64
C MET A 1 -5.52 0.00 8.31
N ASP A 2 -6.01 -0.22 7.10
CA ASP A 2 -6.38 -1.53 6.58
C ASP A 2 -5.30 -2.10 5.65
N ILE A 3 -4.96 -3.38 5.84
CA ILE A 3 -4.13 -4.15 4.91
C ILE A 3 -5.03 -4.79 3.88
N VAL A 4 -4.74 -4.57 2.60
CA VAL A 4 -5.51 -5.04 1.45
C VAL A 4 -4.57 -5.74 0.47
N CYS A 5 -4.99 -6.87 -0.12
CA CYS A 5 -4.19 -7.57 -1.13
C CYS A 5 -4.83 -7.46 -2.51
N SER A 6 -4.03 -7.16 -3.54
CA SER A 6 -4.44 -7.36 -4.93
C SER A 6 -4.42 -8.86 -5.28
N PRO A 7 -5.49 -9.41 -5.86
CA PRO A 7 -5.54 -10.80 -6.31
C PRO A 7 -4.94 -10.97 -7.72
N ALA A 8 -4.52 -9.88 -8.38
CA ALA A 8 -3.90 -9.95 -9.70
C ALA A 8 -2.65 -10.81 -9.69
N GLY A 9 -2.39 -11.56 -10.78
CA GLY A 9 -1.31 -12.54 -10.87
C GLY A 9 -1.53 -13.83 -10.07
N LEU A 10 -2.43 -13.83 -9.08
CA LEU A 10 -2.75 -14.97 -8.21
C LEU A 10 -4.06 -15.67 -8.58
N VAL A 11 -5.12 -14.89 -8.79
CA VAL A 11 -6.50 -15.36 -8.94
C VAL A 11 -6.98 -15.14 -10.36
N ASN A 12 -7.68 -16.13 -10.92
CA ASN A 12 -8.48 -15.93 -12.12
C ASN A 12 -9.94 -15.64 -11.70
N PRO A 13 -10.54 -14.49 -12.08
CA PRO A 13 -11.92 -14.15 -11.68
C PRO A 13 -12.96 -15.22 -12.07
N ASN A 14 -12.73 -15.93 -13.17
CA ASN A 14 -13.60 -17.01 -13.66
C ASN A 14 -13.37 -18.34 -12.92
N MET A 15 -12.19 -18.54 -12.33
CA MET A 15 -11.81 -19.75 -11.59
C MET A 15 -11.10 -19.39 -10.27
N PRO A 16 -11.79 -18.71 -9.33
CA PRO A 16 -11.11 -18.06 -8.21
C PRO A 16 -10.70 -19.02 -7.08
N GLY A 17 -11.15 -20.29 -7.11
CA GLY A 17 -11.10 -21.22 -5.97
C GLY A 17 -9.75 -21.33 -5.26
N GLN A 18 -8.69 -21.73 -5.97
CA GLN A 18 -7.36 -21.95 -5.39
C GLN A 18 -6.72 -20.64 -4.93
N GLY A 19 -6.64 -19.63 -5.80
CA GLY A 19 -5.98 -18.37 -5.45
C GLY A 19 -6.67 -17.63 -4.29
N MET A 20 -8.00 -17.69 -4.20
CA MET A 20 -8.72 -17.16 -3.04
C MET A 20 -8.48 -17.98 -1.77
N MET A 21 -8.19 -19.28 -1.88
CA MET A 21 -7.81 -20.10 -0.74
C MET A 21 -6.44 -19.70 -0.21
N ASP A 22 -5.49 -19.46 -1.09
CA ASP A 22 -4.14 -19.04 -0.71
C ASP A 22 -4.17 -17.68 0.02
N LEU A 23 -5.00 -16.73 -0.45
CA LEU A 23 -5.23 -15.43 0.22
C LEU A 23 -5.79 -15.58 1.64
N VAL A 24 -6.86 -16.37 1.79
CA VAL A 24 -7.52 -16.58 3.09
C VAL A 24 -6.60 -17.31 4.06
N ASN A 25 -5.91 -18.35 3.60
CA ASN A 25 -5.00 -19.14 4.43
C ASN A 25 -3.79 -18.32 4.89
N ALA A 26 -3.36 -17.34 4.09
CA ALA A 26 -2.32 -16.40 4.49
C ALA A 26 -2.80 -15.36 5.53
N GLY A 27 -4.11 -15.26 5.81
CA GLY A 27 -4.67 -14.34 6.79
C GLY A 27 -5.01 -12.95 6.24
N PHE A 28 -5.17 -12.79 4.94
CA PHE A 28 -5.75 -11.56 4.39
C PHE A 28 -7.26 -11.51 4.64
N GLU A 29 -7.77 -10.35 5.03
CA GLU A 29 -9.18 -10.10 5.28
C GLU A 29 -9.82 -9.18 4.23
N ASN A 30 -8.98 -8.41 3.51
CA ASN A 30 -9.42 -7.40 2.56
C ASN A 30 -8.76 -7.60 1.19
N VAL A 31 -9.54 -7.37 0.14
CA VAL A 31 -9.16 -7.56 -1.26
C VAL A 31 -9.31 -6.25 -2.03
N PHE A 32 -8.33 -5.98 -2.89
CA PHE A 32 -8.33 -4.88 -3.85
C PHE A 32 -8.79 -5.40 -5.21
N LEU A 33 -9.85 -4.85 -5.77
CA LEU A 33 -10.41 -5.36 -7.02
C LEU A 33 -9.74 -4.71 -8.24
N GLU A 34 -8.85 -5.45 -8.91
CA GLU A 34 -8.25 -5.05 -10.18
C GLU A 34 -9.20 -5.32 -11.35
N LEU A 35 -10.06 -4.35 -11.70
CA LEU A 35 -11.05 -4.53 -12.78
C LEU A 35 -10.39 -4.72 -14.15
N GLY A 36 -9.14 -4.27 -14.30
CA GLY A 36 -8.30 -4.53 -15.48
C GLY A 36 -8.04 -6.03 -15.73
N MET A 37 -8.22 -6.92 -14.76
CA MET A 37 -8.11 -8.38 -14.98
C MET A 37 -9.12 -8.91 -15.99
N CYS A 38 -10.24 -8.21 -16.19
CA CYS A 38 -11.28 -8.58 -17.14
C CYS A 38 -11.38 -7.63 -18.34
N CYS A 39 -10.60 -6.55 -18.36
CA CYS A 39 -10.48 -5.62 -19.48
C CYS A 39 -9.04 -5.08 -19.47
N GLY A 40 -8.11 -5.93 -19.90
CA GLY A 40 -6.69 -5.62 -19.84
C GLY A 40 -6.30 -4.51 -20.82
N ALA A 41 -5.16 -3.88 -20.59
CA ALA A 41 -4.66 -2.85 -21.50
C ALA A 41 -4.48 -3.39 -22.94
N GLY A 42 -4.12 -4.66 -23.11
CA GLY A 42 -4.08 -5.30 -24.43
C GLY A 42 -5.45 -5.40 -25.14
N GLU A 43 -6.54 -5.58 -24.40
CA GLU A 43 -7.89 -5.54 -24.98
C GLU A 43 -8.21 -4.13 -25.50
N LEU A 44 -7.81 -3.10 -24.76
CA LEU A 44 -7.97 -1.70 -25.13
C LEU A 44 -7.11 -1.32 -26.35
N GLU A 45 -5.86 -1.78 -26.43
CA GLU A 45 -5.01 -1.51 -27.60
C GLU A 45 -5.58 -2.08 -28.89
N ASN A 46 -6.20 -3.26 -28.83
CA ASN A 46 -6.70 -4.00 -29.98
C ASN A 46 -8.17 -3.72 -30.32
N VAL A 47 -8.79 -2.67 -29.76
CA VAL A 47 -10.17 -2.30 -30.09
C VAL A 47 -10.32 -2.05 -31.58
N GLY A 48 -11.23 -2.78 -32.22
CA GLY A 48 -11.49 -2.74 -33.66
C GLY A 48 -10.74 -3.83 -34.47
N GLU A 49 -9.82 -4.56 -33.85
CA GLU A 49 -9.17 -5.71 -34.46
C GLU A 49 -9.99 -7.00 -34.27
N PRO A 50 -9.96 -7.93 -35.24
CA PRO A 50 -10.65 -9.21 -35.07
C PRO A 50 -10.00 -10.04 -33.97
N VAL A 51 -10.82 -10.60 -33.07
CA VAL A 51 -10.37 -11.52 -32.02
C VAL A 51 -9.69 -12.73 -32.67
N LYS A 52 -8.47 -13.06 -32.24
CA LYS A 52 -7.75 -14.20 -32.79
C LYS A 52 -8.46 -15.49 -32.37
N LYS A 53 -8.61 -16.43 -33.32
CA LYS A 53 -9.27 -17.72 -33.09
C LYS A 53 -8.60 -18.45 -31.90
N GLY A 54 -9.41 -18.78 -30.88
CA GLY A 54 -8.98 -19.56 -29.71
C GLY A 54 -8.66 -18.75 -28.45
N GLU A 55 -8.70 -17.40 -28.50
CA GLU A 55 -8.42 -16.57 -27.32
C GLU A 55 -9.60 -16.44 -26.35
N LEU A 56 -10.85 -16.55 -26.84
CA LEU A 56 -12.06 -16.45 -26.03
C LEU A 56 -13.09 -17.51 -26.43
N PRO A 57 -13.83 -18.10 -25.47
CA PRO A 57 -15.04 -18.86 -25.77
C PRO A 57 -16.03 -18.00 -26.58
N SER A 58 -16.75 -18.63 -27.51
CA SER A 58 -17.63 -17.94 -28.48
C SER A 58 -18.78 -17.15 -27.86
N ASP A 59 -19.10 -17.41 -26.59
CA ASP A 59 -20.15 -16.80 -25.78
C ASP A 59 -19.68 -15.61 -24.92
N VAL A 60 -18.37 -15.36 -24.85
CA VAL A 60 -17.79 -14.29 -24.03
C VAL A 60 -17.54 -13.05 -24.88
N LYS A 61 -18.35 -12.01 -24.71
CA LYS A 61 -18.17 -10.69 -25.34
C LYS A 61 -17.08 -9.89 -24.64
N LEU A 62 -16.23 -9.21 -25.40
CA LEU A 62 -15.22 -8.28 -24.87
C LEU A 62 -15.86 -7.14 -24.07
N VAL A 63 -15.19 -6.67 -23.02
CA VAL A 63 -15.65 -5.50 -22.26
C VAL A 63 -15.60 -4.26 -23.14
N THR A 64 -14.64 -4.18 -24.06
CA THR A 64 -14.55 -3.08 -25.03
C THR A 64 -15.70 -3.06 -26.05
N GLU A 65 -16.37 -4.19 -26.28
CA GLU A 65 -17.56 -4.28 -27.13
C GLU A 65 -18.86 -4.07 -26.34
N ASN A 66 -18.89 -4.53 -25.08
CA ASN A 66 -20.03 -4.37 -24.17
C ASN A 66 -19.56 -4.06 -22.75
N PRO A 67 -19.30 -2.78 -22.42
CA PRO A 67 -18.76 -2.39 -21.11
C PRO A 67 -19.61 -2.84 -19.91
N ALA A 68 -20.92 -3.01 -20.09
CA ALA A 68 -21.85 -3.44 -19.05
C ALA A 68 -21.53 -4.84 -18.48
N GLU A 69 -20.81 -5.68 -19.23
CA GLU A 69 -20.41 -7.03 -18.79
C GLU A 69 -19.23 -7.02 -17.82
N LEU A 70 -18.55 -5.88 -17.63
CA LEU A 70 -17.35 -5.79 -16.78
C LEU A 70 -17.60 -6.37 -15.38
N GLY A 71 -18.68 -5.94 -14.73
CA GLY A 71 -19.03 -6.40 -13.38
C GLY A 71 -19.37 -7.90 -13.33
N GLY A 72 -20.10 -8.39 -14.34
CA GLY A 72 -20.53 -9.80 -14.41
C GLY A 72 -19.36 -10.78 -14.39
N ARG A 73 -18.23 -10.41 -15.00
CA ARG A 73 -17.01 -11.23 -15.02
C ARG A 73 -16.36 -11.43 -13.64
N PHE A 74 -16.71 -10.61 -12.65
CA PHE A 74 -16.20 -10.73 -11.29
C PHE A 74 -17.19 -11.37 -10.32
N ASP A 75 -18.45 -11.61 -10.70
CA ASP A 75 -19.49 -12.05 -9.77
C ASP A 75 -19.15 -13.37 -9.06
N ARG A 76 -18.48 -14.30 -9.74
CA ARG A 76 -18.00 -15.55 -9.13
C ARG A 76 -16.96 -15.30 -8.04
N MET A 77 -15.98 -14.44 -8.33
CA MET A 77 -14.93 -14.09 -7.37
C MET A 77 -15.51 -13.33 -6.19
N VAL A 78 -16.36 -12.33 -6.43
CA VAL A 78 -17.00 -11.53 -5.38
C VAL A 78 -17.89 -12.39 -4.48
N SER A 79 -18.65 -13.33 -5.05
CA SER A 79 -19.45 -14.27 -4.26
C SER A 79 -18.57 -15.13 -3.35
N LEU A 80 -17.46 -15.66 -3.88
CA LEU A 80 -16.51 -16.44 -3.09
C LEU A 80 -15.83 -15.60 -1.99
N CYS A 81 -15.52 -14.31 -2.26
CA CYS A 81 -15.03 -13.40 -1.22
C CYS A 81 -16.02 -13.31 -0.06
N ARG A 82 -17.31 -13.08 -0.35
CA ARG A 82 -18.38 -12.97 0.66
C ARG A 82 -18.54 -14.25 1.48
N GLU A 83 -18.56 -15.40 0.81
CA GLU A 83 -18.65 -16.72 1.45
C GLU A 83 -17.50 -16.98 2.44
N ARG A 84 -16.31 -16.43 2.13
CA ARG A 84 -15.10 -16.59 2.95
C ARG A 84 -14.84 -15.42 3.90
N GLY A 85 -15.79 -14.48 4.02
CA GLY A 85 -15.67 -13.33 4.93
C GLY A 85 -14.66 -12.26 4.49
N LEU A 86 -14.18 -12.30 3.25
CA LEU A 86 -13.29 -11.28 2.70
C LEU A 86 -14.08 -10.03 2.30
N LYS A 87 -13.53 -8.86 2.67
CA LYS A 87 -14.11 -7.56 2.32
C LYS A 87 -13.45 -7.00 1.07
N ILE A 88 -14.25 -6.46 0.16
CA ILE A 88 -13.76 -5.73 -1.01
C ILE A 88 -13.89 -4.24 -0.70
N LEU A 89 -12.77 -3.61 -0.36
CA LEU A 89 -12.77 -2.25 0.18
C LEU A 89 -12.49 -1.18 -0.88
N SER A 90 -11.77 -1.56 -1.92
CA SER A 90 -11.28 -0.65 -2.96
C SER A 90 -11.02 -1.42 -4.27
N ALA A 91 -10.98 -0.67 -5.37
CA ALA A 91 -10.78 -1.20 -6.71
C ALA A 91 -9.93 -0.25 -7.56
N ARG A 92 -9.40 -0.75 -8.67
CA ARG A 92 -8.80 0.06 -9.76
C ARG A 92 -9.53 -0.22 -11.06
N SER A 93 -9.90 0.84 -11.78
CA SER A 93 -10.57 0.74 -13.07
C SER A 93 -9.59 0.37 -14.19
N PRO A 94 -10.04 -0.26 -15.31
CA PRO A 94 -9.19 -0.47 -16.49
C PRO A 94 -8.59 0.83 -17.02
N TYR A 95 -7.37 0.75 -17.54
CA TYR A 95 -6.56 1.87 -18.02
C TYR A 95 -5.71 1.48 -19.26
N LEU A 96 -5.22 2.49 -19.99
CA LEU A 96 -4.40 2.30 -21.20
C LEU A 96 -2.94 1.98 -20.88
N GLN A 97 -2.24 1.35 -21.84
CA GLN A 97 -0.79 1.15 -21.75
C GLN A 97 -0.06 2.50 -21.82
N ARG A 98 1.02 2.66 -21.05
CA ARG A 98 1.80 3.91 -20.98
C ARG A 98 2.31 4.41 -22.34
N ASN A 99 2.65 3.48 -23.21
CA ASN A 99 3.19 3.71 -24.54
C ASN A 99 2.13 3.63 -25.66
N THR A 100 0.84 3.64 -25.29
CA THR A 100 -0.26 3.57 -26.26
C THR A 100 -0.17 4.67 -27.31
N LYS A 101 -0.51 4.31 -28.55
CA LYS A 101 -0.67 5.26 -29.65
C LYS A 101 -2.13 5.64 -29.88
N ARG A 102 -3.07 4.99 -29.18
CA ARG A 102 -4.50 5.23 -29.29
C ARG A 102 -4.85 6.60 -28.71
N LYS A 103 -5.57 7.41 -29.49
CA LYS A 103 -6.05 8.75 -29.08
C LYS A 103 -7.57 8.87 -29.15
N ASP A 104 -8.22 7.80 -29.58
CA ASP A 104 -9.63 7.69 -29.93
C ASP A 104 -10.47 6.97 -28.86
N LEU A 105 -9.84 6.44 -27.81
CA LEU A 105 -10.49 5.59 -26.81
C LEU A 105 -11.13 6.33 -25.64
N THR A 106 -11.05 7.67 -25.58
CA THR A 106 -11.51 8.46 -24.43
C THR A 106 -12.97 8.19 -24.05
N GLU A 107 -13.89 8.17 -25.02
CA GLU A 107 -15.31 7.93 -24.72
C GLU A 107 -15.60 6.49 -24.30
N LEU A 108 -14.89 5.51 -24.88
CA LEU A 108 -14.99 4.10 -24.46
C LEU A 108 -14.48 3.93 -23.03
N LEU A 109 -13.36 4.55 -22.68
CA LEU A 109 -12.85 4.55 -21.32
C LEU A 109 -13.90 5.13 -20.37
N ILE A 110 -14.46 6.30 -20.67
CA ILE A 110 -15.51 6.90 -19.82
C ILE A 110 -16.68 5.94 -19.59
N GLN A 111 -17.11 5.21 -20.62
CA GLN A 111 -18.14 4.17 -20.46
C GLN A 111 -17.68 3.07 -19.52
N ILE A 112 -16.48 2.51 -19.71
CA ILE A 112 -15.90 1.50 -18.84
C ILE A 112 -15.79 2.00 -17.39
N GLN A 113 -15.30 3.22 -17.15
CA GLN A 113 -15.23 3.80 -15.81
C GLN A 113 -16.60 3.95 -15.17
N LYS A 114 -17.63 4.36 -15.92
CA LYS A 114 -19.00 4.44 -15.38
C LYS A 114 -19.51 3.06 -14.97
N GLU A 115 -19.23 2.01 -15.74
CA GLU A 115 -19.58 0.63 -15.34
C GLU A 115 -18.76 0.14 -14.15
N SER A 116 -17.46 0.47 -14.07
CA SER A 116 -16.62 0.23 -12.89
C SER A 116 -17.23 0.86 -11.63
N ILE A 117 -17.68 2.12 -11.71
CA ILE A 117 -18.31 2.86 -10.62
C ILE A 117 -19.62 2.17 -10.17
N ARG A 118 -20.51 1.86 -11.12
CA ARG A 118 -21.78 1.19 -10.80
C ARG A 118 -21.56 -0.17 -10.16
N TYR A 119 -20.59 -0.91 -10.67
CA TYR A 119 -20.24 -2.20 -10.10
C TYR A 119 -19.68 -2.07 -8.68
N CYS A 120 -18.78 -1.11 -8.45
CA CYS A 120 -18.27 -0.82 -7.10
C CYS A 120 -19.40 -0.48 -6.12
N GLY A 121 -20.34 0.39 -6.52
CA GLY A 121 -21.53 0.71 -5.73
C GLY A 121 -22.38 -0.51 -5.41
N ARG A 122 -22.62 -1.38 -6.41
CA ARG A 122 -23.38 -2.64 -6.24
C ARG A 122 -22.77 -3.59 -5.22
N ILE A 123 -21.44 -3.66 -5.15
CA ILE A 123 -20.74 -4.57 -4.24
C ILE A 123 -20.35 -3.93 -2.90
N GLY A 124 -20.63 -2.63 -2.71
CA GLY A 124 -20.30 -1.88 -1.50
C GLY A 124 -18.83 -1.42 -1.42
N CYS A 125 -18.11 -1.42 -2.53
CA CYS A 125 -16.73 -0.95 -2.64
C CYS A 125 -16.71 0.58 -2.75
N ARG A 126 -16.10 1.26 -1.77
CA ARG A 126 -16.23 2.72 -1.62
C ARG A 126 -15.15 3.54 -2.33
N TYR A 127 -14.01 2.94 -2.65
CA TYR A 127 -12.92 3.63 -3.34
C TYR A 127 -12.65 3.00 -4.70
N LEU A 128 -12.57 3.84 -5.73
CA LEU A 128 -12.16 3.42 -7.06
C LEU A 128 -11.00 4.29 -7.56
N ALA A 129 -9.81 3.70 -7.68
CA ALA A 129 -8.68 4.32 -8.35
C ALA A 129 -8.95 4.41 -9.86
N VAL A 130 -8.85 5.63 -10.39
CA VAL A 130 -9.06 5.96 -11.80
C VAL A 130 -7.88 6.82 -12.24
N ARG A 131 -7.08 6.29 -13.17
CA ARG A 131 -5.91 7.01 -13.70
C ARG A 131 -6.35 8.23 -14.55
N PRO A 132 -5.68 9.38 -14.40
CA PRO A 132 -5.89 10.52 -15.29
C PRO A 132 -5.68 10.16 -16.77
N LEU A 133 -6.44 10.77 -17.67
CA LEU A 133 -6.24 10.67 -19.12
C LEU A 133 -4.93 11.35 -19.53
N PHE A 134 -4.10 10.64 -20.28
CA PHE A 134 -2.84 11.15 -20.82
C PHE A 134 -2.75 11.03 -22.35
N ALA A 135 -3.37 10.00 -22.94
CA ALA A 135 -3.24 9.70 -24.35
C ALA A 135 -3.97 10.73 -25.22
N GLY A 136 -3.24 11.36 -26.15
CA GLY A 136 -3.79 12.42 -27.01
C GLY A 136 -3.99 13.77 -26.31
N VAL A 137 -3.59 13.91 -25.04
CA VAL A 137 -3.75 15.15 -24.26
C VAL A 137 -2.50 16.03 -24.35
N SER A 138 -2.66 17.29 -24.77
CA SER A 138 -1.56 18.26 -24.83
C SER A 138 -1.19 18.73 -23.42
N ARG A 139 0.08 19.09 -23.18
CA ARG A 139 0.54 19.61 -21.86
C ARG A 139 -0.28 20.81 -21.36
N GLN A 140 -0.73 21.67 -22.26
CA GLN A 140 -1.49 22.89 -21.92
C GLN A 140 -2.94 22.56 -21.55
N ASP A 141 -3.48 21.45 -22.05
CA ASP A 141 -4.86 21.03 -21.85
C ASP A 141 -5.01 19.97 -20.75
N VAL A 142 -3.91 19.49 -20.15
CA VAL A 142 -3.90 18.37 -19.18
C VAL A 142 -4.94 18.56 -18.08
N TRP A 143 -4.94 19.72 -17.43
CA TRP A 143 -5.93 20.04 -16.39
C TRP A 143 -7.34 20.11 -16.97
N LYS A 144 -7.55 20.86 -18.05
CA LYS A 144 -8.89 21.07 -18.63
C LYS A 144 -9.57 19.75 -19.01
N VAL A 145 -8.83 18.87 -19.69
CA VAL A 145 -9.35 17.57 -20.15
C VAL A 145 -9.63 16.65 -18.97
N ASN A 146 -8.71 16.55 -18.01
CA ASN A 146 -8.90 15.69 -16.84
C ASN A 146 -9.99 16.21 -15.90
N ARG A 147 -10.11 17.53 -15.74
CA ARG A 147 -11.20 18.17 -15.01
C ARG A 147 -12.56 17.76 -15.58
N ASP A 148 -12.78 17.91 -16.88
CA ASP A 148 -14.03 17.49 -17.53
C ASP A 148 -14.28 15.98 -17.33
N TYR A 149 -13.25 15.17 -17.54
CA TYR A 149 -13.30 13.72 -17.36
C TYR A 149 -13.74 13.31 -15.94
N TYR A 150 -13.08 13.83 -14.90
CA TYR A 150 -13.40 13.49 -13.51
C TYR A 150 -14.77 14.03 -13.09
N LEU A 151 -15.16 15.25 -13.51
CA LEU A 151 -16.49 15.79 -13.22
C LEU A 151 -17.61 14.96 -13.89
N ARG A 152 -17.41 14.49 -15.12
CA ARG A 152 -18.33 13.58 -15.82
C ARG A 152 -18.51 12.24 -15.09
N LEU A 153 -17.46 11.75 -14.44
CA LEU A 153 -17.51 10.53 -13.63
C LEU A 153 -18.09 10.78 -12.23
N GLY A 154 -17.81 11.94 -11.63
CA GLY A 154 -18.23 12.31 -10.28
C GLY A 154 -19.74 12.21 -10.06
N ALA A 155 -20.55 12.58 -11.05
CA ALA A 155 -22.01 12.45 -10.97
C ALA A 155 -22.45 11.00 -10.73
N VAL A 156 -21.89 10.05 -11.49
CA VAL A 156 -22.17 8.61 -11.35
C VAL A 156 -21.58 8.08 -10.05
N ALA A 157 -20.40 8.56 -9.66
CA ALA A 157 -19.73 8.18 -8.42
C ALA A 157 -20.55 8.54 -7.19
N ARG A 158 -21.10 9.75 -7.13
CA ARG A 158 -22.03 10.20 -6.09
C ARG A 158 -23.27 9.32 -5.99
N GLU A 159 -23.91 9.03 -7.12
CA GLU A 159 -25.13 8.18 -7.16
C GLU A 159 -24.88 6.77 -6.62
N ASN A 160 -23.65 6.28 -6.75
CA ASN A 160 -23.25 4.93 -6.34
C ASN A 160 -22.49 4.90 -5.01
N ASN A 161 -22.34 6.05 -4.33
CA ASN A 161 -21.58 6.20 -3.08
C ASN A 161 -20.14 5.68 -3.19
N VAL A 162 -19.46 6.04 -4.29
CA VAL A 162 -18.07 5.70 -4.58
C VAL A 162 -17.26 6.99 -4.64
N MET A 163 -16.13 7.04 -3.95
CA MET A 163 -15.13 8.09 -4.09
C MET A 163 -14.12 7.71 -5.18
N LEU A 164 -13.84 8.66 -6.07
CA LEU A 164 -12.87 8.48 -7.15
C LEU A 164 -11.49 8.90 -6.66
N LEU A 165 -10.51 8.04 -6.81
CA LEU A 165 -9.13 8.32 -6.43
C LEU A 165 -8.30 8.61 -7.67
N LEU A 166 -7.75 9.82 -7.76
CA LEU A 166 -6.74 10.16 -8.76
C LEU A 166 -5.47 9.35 -8.44
N GLU A 167 -4.79 8.85 -9.46
CA GLU A 167 -3.57 8.05 -9.30
C GLU A 167 -2.37 8.75 -9.94
N ASN A 168 -1.24 8.82 -9.25
CA ASN A 168 0.01 9.34 -9.81
C ASN A 168 0.50 8.47 -10.96
N GLN A 169 1.08 9.11 -11.98
CA GLN A 169 1.47 8.46 -13.22
C GLN A 169 2.89 8.77 -13.64
N CYS A 170 3.51 7.81 -14.33
CA CYS A 170 4.69 8.03 -15.15
C CYS A 170 4.30 8.10 -16.63
N ARG A 171 5.21 8.61 -17.46
CA ARG A 171 5.10 8.68 -18.91
C ARG A 171 6.30 7.98 -19.54
N ASP A 172 6.03 7.18 -20.56
CA ASP A 172 7.08 6.62 -21.41
C ASP A 172 7.60 7.69 -22.38
N MET A 173 8.92 7.93 -22.33
CA MET A 173 9.64 8.75 -23.29
C MET A 173 10.76 7.92 -23.94
N ASN A 174 10.42 7.23 -25.03
CA ASN A 174 11.32 6.35 -25.78
C ASN A 174 11.92 5.21 -24.94
N GLY A 175 11.11 4.57 -24.09
CA GLY A 175 11.51 3.49 -23.19
C GLY A 175 12.02 3.98 -21.83
N HIS A 176 12.15 5.29 -21.63
CA HIS A 176 12.48 5.87 -20.32
C HIS A 176 11.21 6.35 -19.62
N LEU A 177 10.93 5.80 -18.44
CA LEU A 177 9.81 6.24 -17.62
C LEU A 177 10.20 7.50 -16.85
N ILE A 178 9.43 8.56 -17.04
CA ILE A 178 9.62 9.86 -16.38
C ILE A 178 8.32 10.33 -15.72
N ARG A 179 8.42 11.34 -14.87
CA ARG A 179 7.28 12.01 -14.21
C ARG A 179 6.14 12.33 -15.19
N GLY A 180 4.93 11.89 -14.85
CA GLY A 180 3.70 12.06 -15.63
C GLY A 180 2.64 12.88 -14.89
N ILE A 181 1.37 12.70 -15.25
CA ILE A 181 0.25 13.45 -14.66
C ILE A 181 0.09 13.05 -13.18
N CYS A 182 -0.19 14.03 -12.31
CA CYS A 182 -0.30 13.82 -10.86
C CYS A 182 0.95 13.20 -10.22
N SER A 183 2.13 13.35 -10.84
CA SER A 183 3.40 12.95 -10.23
C SER A 183 4.00 14.03 -9.32
N ASP A 184 3.57 15.28 -9.41
CA ASP A 184 3.91 16.29 -8.41
C ASP A 184 2.86 16.28 -7.29
N GLY A 185 3.30 16.17 -6.03
CA GLY A 185 2.38 16.03 -4.88
C GLY A 185 1.56 17.29 -4.63
N SER A 186 2.14 18.48 -4.85
CA SER A 186 1.43 19.75 -4.64
C SER A 186 0.42 20.00 -5.75
N GLU A 187 0.79 19.73 -7.01
CA GLU A 187 -0.13 19.79 -8.15
C GLU A 187 -1.29 18.79 -7.97
N ALA A 188 -0.98 17.55 -7.57
CA ALA A 188 -1.98 16.52 -7.33
C ALA A 188 -2.96 16.90 -6.21
N ALA A 189 -2.47 17.51 -5.12
CA ALA A 189 -3.32 18.02 -4.05
C ALA A 189 -4.25 19.15 -4.54
N GLU A 190 -3.72 20.10 -5.31
CA GLU A 190 -4.51 21.18 -5.92
C GLU A 190 -5.62 20.62 -6.83
N TRP A 191 -5.31 19.58 -7.62
CA TRP A 191 -6.29 18.93 -8.48
C TRP A 191 -7.46 18.33 -7.68
N VAL A 192 -7.15 17.59 -6.62
CA VAL A 192 -8.18 16.98 -5.75
C VAL A 192 -9.05 18.06 -5.11
N ASP A 193 -8.44 19.13 -4.58
CA ASP A 193 -9.16 20.22 -3.93
C ASP A 193 -10.10 20.94 -4.90
N ARG A 194 -9.59 21.33 -6.06
CA ARG A 194 -10.37 22.03 -7.09
C ARG A 194 -11.50 21.18 -7.64
N LEU A 195 -11.27 19.87 -7.85
CA LEU A 195 -12.33 18.96 -8.26
C LEU A 195 -13.46 18.88 -7.21
N ASN A 196 -13.11 18.77 -5.93
CA ASN A 196 -14.10 18.74 -4.84
C ASN A 196 -14.83 20.08 -4.67
N GLU A 197 -14.11 21.20 -4.78
CA GLU A 197 -14.69 22.55 -4.73
C GLU A 197 -15.72 22.75 -5.86
N GLU A 198 -15.33 22.45 -7.09
CA GLU A 198 -16.20 22.61 -8.26
C GLU A 198 -17.39 21.63 -8.27
N PHE A 199 -17.18 20.43 -7.74
CA PHE A 199 -18.27 19.44 -7.61
C PHE A 199 -19.19 19.73 -6.42
N GLY A 200 -18.75 20.54 -5.46
CA GLY A 200 -19.52 20.99 -4.29
C GLY A 200 -19.61 19.98 -3.14
N GLN A 201 -18.84 18.89 -3.18
CA GLN A 201 -18.75 17.88 -2.11
C GLN A 201 -17.47 17.04 -2.25
N GLU A 202 -17.03 16.41 -1.16
CA GLU A 202 -15.90 15.47 -1.19
C GLU A 202 -16.29 14.19 -1.96
N CYS A 203 -15.90 14.11 -3.23
CA CYS A 203 -16.10 12.97 -4.13
C CYS A 203 -14.78 12.45 -4.70
N PHE A 204 -13.70 13.22 -4.58
CA PHE A 204 -12.38 12.94 -5.12
C PHE A 204 -11.36 12.84 -3.99
N GLY A 205 -10.50 11.83 -4.08
CA GLY A 205 -9.34 11.65 -3.21
C GLY A 205 -8.13 11.22 -4.03
N PHE A 206 -7.09 10.70 -3.36
CA PHE A 206 -5.86 10.29 -4.01
C PHE A 206 -5.47 8.84 -3.70
N CYS A 207 -4.92 8.19 -4.72
CA CYS A 207 -4.31 6.87 -4.72
C CYS A 207 -2.82 7.04 -5.03
N MET A 208 -1.95 6.85 -4.04
CA MET A 208 -0.50 6.90 -4.23
C MET A 208 0.02 5.53 -4.66
N ASP A 209 0.50 5.41 -5.90
CA ASP A 209 1.23 4.25 -6.41
C ASP A 209 2.74 4.43 -6.13
N VAL A 210 3.23 3.63 -5.19
CA VAL A 210 4.62 3.66 -4.71
C VAL A 210 5.61 3.32 -5.81
N GLY A 211 5.27 2.35 -6.67
CA GLY A 211 6.16 1.96 -7.75
C GLY A 211 6.28 3.05 -8.82
N VAL A 212 5.24 3.86 -9.06
CA VAL A 212 5.35 5.03 -9.94
C VAL A 212 6.29 6.07 -9.34
N CYS A 213 6.19 6.35 -8.05
CA CYS A 213 7.13 7.25 -7.36
C CYS A 213 8.57 6.75 -7.48
N ASN A 214 8.79 5.44 -7.32
CA ASN A 214 10.11 4.82 -7.43
C ASN A 214 10.68 4.94 -8.86
N LEU A 215 9.90 4.57 -9.88
CA LEU A 215 10.26 4.72 -11.30
C LEU A 215 10.64 6.17 -11.67
N CYS A 216 10.04 7.14 -10.98
CA CYS A 216 10.25 8.56 -11.25
C CYS A 216 11.27 9.23 -10.31
N GLY A 217 11.96 8.46 -9.46
CA GLY A 217 12.93 8.96 -8.49
C GLY A 217 12.35 10.06 -7.59
N GLN A 218 11.15 9.83 -7.06
CA GLN A 218 10.45 10.83 -6.24
C GLN A 218 10.70 10.62 -4.76
N ASP A 219 10.85 11.73 -4.03
CA ASP A 219 10.79 11.71 -2.57
C ASP A 219 9.34 11.41 -2.13
N MET A 220 9.16 10.21 -1.58
CA MET A 220 7.84 9.73 -1.16
C MET A 220 7.37 10.39 0.14
N ALA A 221 8.28 10.93 0.96
CA ALA A 221 7.92 11.67 2.16
C ALA A 221 7.33 13.02 1.80
N GLU A 222 7.99 13.79 0.94
CA GLU A 222 7.47 15.07 0.44
C GLU A 222 6.16 14.88 -0.32
N PHE A 223 6.06 13.83 -1.14
CA PHE A 223 4.84 13.51 -1.88
C PHE A 223 3.67 13.18 -0.94
N ALA A 224 3.92 12.38 0.10
CA ALA A 224 2.91 12.07 1.11
C ALA A 224 2.48 13.31 1.88
N GLU A 225 3.43 14.15 2.30
CA GLU A 225 3.19 15.41 3.02
C GLU A 225 2.34 16.41 2.22
N ALA A 226 2.61 16.55 0.93
CA ALA A 226 1.85 17.47 0.08
C ALA A 226 0.38 17.05 -0.08
N LEU A 227 0.10 15.75 -0.18
CA LEU A 227 -1.26 15.23 -0.32
C LEU A 227 -1.98 15.08 1.02
N ASP A 228 -1.25 14.70 2.07
CA ASP A 228 -1.75 14.56 3.44
C ASP A 228 -3.03 13.69 3.51
N SER A 229 -4.09 14.17 4.15
CA SER A 229 -5.38 13.51 4.34
C SER A 229 -6.16 13.23 3.03
N ARG A 230 -5.68 13.70 1.88
CA ARG A 230 -6.25 13.38 0.56
C ARG A 230 -5.92 11.96 0.13
N ILE A 231 -4.82 11.38 0.63
CA ILE A 231 -4.44 9.99 0.35
C ILE A 231 -5.43 9.07 1.06
N LYS A 232 -6.25 8.35 0.29
CA LYS A 232 -7.17 7.33 0.84
C LYS A 232 -6.62 5.92 0.64
N LEU A 233 -5.73 5.76 -0.33
CA LEU A 233 -5.19 4.47 -0.76
C LEU A 233 -3.73 4.62 -1.16
N VAL A 234 -2.90 3.64 -0.77
CA VAL A 234 -1.51 3.53 -1.19
C VAL A 234 -1.30 2.15 -1.80
N ILE A 235 -0.87 2.10 -3.05
CA ILE A 235 -0.52 0.86 -3.75
C ILE A 235 0.96 0.61 -3.52
N VAL A 236 1.23 -0.37 -2.66
CA VAL A 236 2.55 -0.81 -2.24
C VAL A 236 3.00 -1.93 -3.16
N ARG A 237 3.93 -1.61 -4.05
CA ARG A 237 4.61 -2.55 -4.93
C ARG A 237 6.06 -2.13 -5.10
N ASP A 238 6.93 -3.11 -5.22
CA ASP A 238 8.35 -2.92 -5.54
C ASP A 238 8.56 -2.90 -7.06
N CYS A 239 9.63 -2.25 -7.50
CA CYS A 239 10.09 -2.28 -8.89
C CYS A 239 11.60 -2.05 -8.97
N ASP A 240 12.20 -2.32 -10.12
CA ASP A 240 13.64 -2.16 -10.38
C ASP A 240 14.04 -0.72 -10.76
N GLY A 241 13.15 0.26 -10.56
CA GLY A 241 13.37 1.65 -10.97
C GLY A 241 13.35 1.90 -12.49
N TYR A 242 13.27 0.86 -13.33
CA TYR A 242 13.31 0.98 -14.79
C TYR A 242 12.02 0.49 -15.46
N HIS A 243 11.47 -0.64 -15.01
CA HIS A 243 10.31 -1.30 -15.60
C HIS A 243 9.08 -1.20 -14.68
N GLU A 244 7.90 -0.98 -15.30
CA GLU A 244 6.61 -1.01 -14.61
C GLU A 244 6.26 -2.45 -14.20
N THR A 245 6.88 -2.92 -13.12
CA THR A 245 6.71 -4.24 -12.52
C THR A 245 5.99 -4.13 -11.17
N SER A 246 5.15 -5.12 -10.85
CA SER A 246 4.51 -5.22 -9.53
C SER A 246 5.16 -6.36 -8.74
N MET A 247 6.25 -6.03 -8.03
CA MET A 247 6.98 -6.98 -7.22
C MET A 247 6.58 -6.88 -5.74
N LEU A 248 6.73 -7.98 -4.99
CA LEU A 248 6.56 -7.95 -3.54
C LEU A 248 7.61 -7.00 -2.91
N PRO A 249 7.27 -6.17 -1.91
CA PRO A 249 8.27 -5.34 -1.23
C PRO A 249 9.46 -6.15 -0.70
N PHE A 250 10.66 -5.55 -0.84
CA PHE A 250 11.97 -6.13 -0.50
C PHE A 250 12.47 -7.21 -1.47
N THR A 251 11.87 -7.36 -2.65
CA THR A 251 12.31 -8.36 -3.64
C THR A 251 13.03 -7.76 -4.85
N SER A 252 12.94 -6.44 -5.05
CA SER A 252 13.82 -5.72 -5.96
C SER A 252 15.09 -5.30 -5.22
N VAL A 253 16.20 -6.02 -5.46
CA VAL A 253 17.43 -5.86 -4.67
C VAL A 253 18.62 -5.60 -5.58
N GLU A 254 19.45 -4.63 -5.22
CA GLU A 254 20.77 -4.40 -5.80
C GLU A 254 21.80 -4.22 -4.67
N GLY A 255 22.93 -4.91 -4.74
CA GLY A 255 23.97 -4.83 -3.70
C GLY A 255 23.52 -5.26 -2.29
N GLY A 256 22.46 -6.08 -2.19
CA GLY A 256 21.86 -6.47 -0.91
C GLY A 256 20.97 -5.39 -0.27
N GLN A 257 20.65 -4.32 -0.99
CA GLN A 257 19.74 -3.26 -0.56
C GLN A 257 18.48 -3.24 -1.43
N SER A 258 17.36 -2.82 -0.85
CA SER A 258 16.13 -2.60 -1.62
C SER A 258 16.32 -1.45 -2.60
N GLN A 259 15.78 -1.60 -3.82
CA GLN A 259 15.83 -0.53 -4.81
C GLN A 259 14.76 0.55 -4.57
N THR A 260 13.61 0.17 -4.00
CA THR A 260 12.57 1.13 -3.63
C THR A 260 12.92 1.82 -2.31
N ASP A 261 12.73 3.14 -2.26
CA ASP A 261 12.92 3.96 -1.06
C ASP A 261 11.78 3.77 -0.04
N TRP A 262 11.79 2.62 0.62
CA TRP A 262 10.85 2.29 1.69
C TRP A 262 10.97 3.23 2.88
N LEU A 263 12.14 3.83 3.09
CA LEU A 263 12.39 4.74 4.19
C LEU A 263 11.57 6.01 4.06
N SER A 264 11.63 6.67 2.91
CA SER A 264 10.85 7.87 2.66
C SER A 264 9.35 7.58 2.67
N LEU A 265 8.91 6.44 2.12
CA LEU A 265 7.50 6.04 2.18
C LEU A 265 6.99 5.89 3.62
N ILE A 266 7.67 5.07 4.44
CA ILE A 266 7.22 4.77 5.80
C ILE A 266 7.25 6.04 6.66
N ARG A 267 8.29 6.86 6.53
CA ARG A 267 8.37 8.15 7.24
C ARG A 267 7.27 9.10 6.82
N GLY A 268 7.05 9.25 5.51
CA GLY A 268 6.01 10.12 4.95
C GLY A 268 4.63 9.75 5.47
N LEU A 269 4.24 8.48 5.31
CA LEU A 269 2.93 7.99 5.75
C LEU A 269 2.74 8.10 7.27
N ARG A 270 3.80 7.86 8.06
CA ARG A 270 3.75 8.05 9.53
C ARG A 270 3.53 9.52 9.88
N LYS A 271 4.27 10.42 9.23
CA LYS A 271 4.23 11.87 9.52
C LYS A 271 2.87 12.49 9.23
N VAL A 272 2.21 12.07 8.15
CA VAL A 272 0.85 12.53 7.82
C VAL A 272 -0.24 11.76 8.57
N GLY A 273 0.13 10.83 9.45
CA GLY A 273 -0.82 10.03 10.22
C GLY A 273 -1.75 9.19 9.35
N PHE A 274 -1.25 8.66 8.23
CA PHE A 274 -2.05 7.91 7.26
C PHE A 274 -2.83 6.76 7.94
N ASP A 275 -4.15 6.72 7.76
CA ASP A 275 -5.03 5.71 8.35
C ASP A 275 -5.85 4.91 7.32
N GLY A 276 -5.60 5.15 6.02
CA GLY A 276 -6.32 4.55 4.89
C GLY A 276 -5.92 3.11 4.58
N GLN A 277 -5.94 2.76 3.30
CA GLN A 277 -5.70 1.39 2.83
C GLN A 277 -4.30 1.21 2.22
N LEU A 278 -3.55 0.24 2.73
CA LEU A 278 -2.33 -0.26 2.09
C LEU A 278 -2.67 -1.45 1.19
N VAL A 279 -2.64 -1.23 -0.11
CA VAL A 279 -2.86 -2.26 -1.13
C VAL A 279 -1.54 -2.87 -1.54
N PHE A 280 -1.31 -4.12 -1.18
CA PHE A 280 -0.15 -4.87 -1.63
C PHE A 280 -0.41 -5.44 -3.03
N ASP A 281 0.30 -4.90 -4.01
CA ASP A 281 0.26 -5.36 -5.40
C ASP A 281 1.56 -6.09 -5.76
N LEU A 282 1.48 -7.41 -5.76
CA LEU A 282 2.56 -8.33 -6.09
C LEU A 282 2.28 -9.13 -7.37
N ALA A 283 1.45 -8.61 -8.27
CA ALA A 283 0.95 -9.36 -9.43
C ALA A 283 2.07 -9.99 -10.28
N GLY A 284 3.20 -9.28 -10.44
CA GLY A 284 4.38 -9.78 -11.16
C GLY A 284 5.04 -10.95 -10.42
N THR A 285 5.32 -10.80 -9.12
CA THR A 285 5.90 -11.87 -8.30
C THR A 285 4.98 -13.09 -8.24
N ALA A 286 3.69 -12.91 -7.94
CA ALA A 286 2.72 -14.01 -7.86
C ALA A 286 2.53 -14.72 -9.21
N GLY A 287 2.50 -13.95 -10.31
CA GLY A 287 2.41 -14.48 -11.67
C GLY A 287 3.62 -15.34 -12.06
N ALA A 288 4.82 -14.97 -11.60
CA ALA A 288 6.06 -15.70 -11.88
C ALA A 288 6.19 -17.00 -11.04
N PHE A 289 5.56 -17.07 -9.87
CA PHE A 289 5.66 -18.24 -9.00
C PHE A 289 4.73 -19.38 -9.40
N SER A 290 5.24 -20.61 -9.36
CA SER A 290 4.45 -21.83 -9.50
C SER A 290 3.31 -21.85 -8.48
N PRO A 291 2.08 -22.28 -8.85
CA PRO A 291 0.98 -22.42 -7.91
C PRO A 291 1.30 -23.21 -6.63
N LEU A 292 2.24 -24.15 -6.70
CA LEU A 292 2.67 -24.94 -5.53
C LEU A 292 3.45 -24.14 -4.48
N LEU A 293 4.05 -23.00 -4.86
CA LEU A 293 4.84 -22.14 -3.99
C LEU A 293 4.06 -20.89 -3.53
N ARG A 294 2.90 -20.63 -4.14
CA ARG A 294 2.08 -19.45 -3.83
C ARG A 294 1.59 -19.41 -2.38
N PRO A 295 1.22 -20.50 -1.71
CA PRO A 295 0.82 -20.43 -0.30
C PRO A 295 1.89 -19.82 0.61
N GLN A 296 3.17 -20.21 0.44
CA GLN A 296 4.30 -19.67 1.19
C GLN A 296 4.58 -18.22 0.79
N LEU A 297 4.49 -17.90 -0.49
CA LEU A 297 4.60 -16.52 -0.98
C LEU A 297 3.54 -15.62 -0.34
N MET A 298 2.29 -16.07 -0.25
CA MET A 298 1.21 -15.30 0.36
C MET A 298 1.40 -15.13 1.87
N GLY A 299 1.93 -16.14 2.56
CA GLY A 299 2.33 -16.02 3.96
C GLY A 299 3.41 -14.95 4.16
N LEU A 300 4.42 -14.92 3.28
CA LEU A 300 5.44 -13.86 3.27
C LEU A 300 4.82 -12.49 2.96
N ALA A 301 3.94 -12.40 1.97
CA ALA A 301 3.27 -11.17 1.60
C ALA A 301 2.46 -10.58 2.77
N LYS A 302 1.74 -11.42 3.52
CA LYS A 302 1.03 -10.99 4.72
C LYS A 302 1.99 -10.48 5.79
N ALA A 303 3.09 -11.19 6.05
CA ALA A 303 4.08 -10.78 7.04
C ALA A 303 4.72 -9.43 6.68
N VAL A 304 5.05 -9.22 5.41
CA VAL A 304 5.52 -7.93 4.88
C VAL A 304 4.47 -6.84 5.06
N ALA A 305 3.20 -7.12 4.78
CA ALA A 305 2.14 -6.14 4.96
C ALA A 305 1.94 -5.70 6.42
N GLU A 306 1.95 -6.65 7.34
CA GLU A 306 1.91 -6.36 8.79
C GLU A 306 3.14 -5.60 9.25
N TYR A 307 4.32 -5.91 8.68
CA TYR A 307 5.56 -5.19 8.97
C TYR A 307 5.45 -3.70 8.59
N PHE A 308 4.98 -3.40 7.37
CA PHE A 308 4.76 -2.02 6.92
C PHE A 308 3.77 -1.28 7.80
N LYS A 309 2.63 -1.90 8.11
CA LYS A 309 1.62 -1.31 9.01
C LYS A 309 2.22 -1.00 10.38
N TRP A 310 2.92 -1.95 10.98
CA TRP A 310 3.59 -1.77 12.27
C TRP A 310 4.60 -0.61 12.24
N GLN A 311 5.41 -0.53 11.18
CA GLN A 311 6.37 0.56 11.02
C GLN A 311 5.70 1.92 10.90
N ILE A 312 4.63 2.03 10.11
CA ILE A 312 3.92 3.30 9.93
C ILE A 312 3.20 3.69 11.23
N GLU A 313 2.58 2.74 11.94
CA GLU A 313 1.77 2.99 13.13
C GLU A 313 2.57 3.03 14.45
N ILE A 314 3.91 3.02 14.42
CA ILE A 314 4.73 2.88 15.63
C ILE A 314 4.40 3.94 16.70
N GLU A 315 4.18 5.20 16.33
CA GLU A 315 3.78 6.24 17.28
C GLU A 315 2.37 6.05 17.84
N GLY A 316 1.47 5.43 17.07
CA GLY A 316 0.16 5.01 17.55
C GLY A 316 0.28 3.92 18.62
N LEU A 317 1.20 2.97 18.43
CA LEU A 317 1.53 1.96 19.44
C LEU A 317 2.07 2.61 20.72
N LEU A 318 2.99 3.58 20.60
CA LEU A 318 3.56 4.27 21.76
C LEU A 318 2.49 5.07 22.53
N ARG A 319 1.59 5.78 21.84
CA ARG A 319 0.48 6.54 22.45
C ARG A 319 -0.54 5.69 23.18
N LYS A 320 -0.68 4.41 22.81
CA LYS A 320 -1.69 3.51 23.38
C LYS A 320 -1.42 3.18 24.86
N TYR A 321 -0.16 3.19 25.29
CA TYR A 321 0.23 2.75 26.63
C TYR A 321 0.57 3.94 27.51
N SER A 322 0.21 3.87 28.80
CA SER A 322 0.50 4.95 29.76
C SER A 322 1.98 5.00 30.17
N SER A 323 2.69 3.90 29.99
CA SER A 323 4.10 3.79 30.34
C SER A 323 4.82 2.78 29.46
N ILE A 324 6.12 2.98 29.30
CA ILE A 324 6.98 2.21 28.38
C ILE A 324 8.21 1.75 29.15
N VAL A 325 8.67 0.53 28.90
CA VAL A 325 9.98 0.04 29.31
C VAL A 325 10.70 -0.48 28.08
N LEU A 326 11.99 -0.18 27.97
CA LEU A 326 12.83 -0.71 26.89
C LEU A 326 13.57 -1.96 27.37
N PHE A 327 13.68 -2.97 26.50
CA PHE A 327 14.48 -4.16 26.73
C PHE A 327 15.69 -4.16 25.80
N GLY A 328 16.88 -3.95 26.36
CA GLY A 328 18.17 -3.86 25.68
C GLY A 328 18.80 -2.49 25.89
N ALA A 329 19.91 -2.40 26.63
CA ALA A 329 20.63 -1.15 26.88
C ALA A 329 21.72 -0.88 25.82
N GLY A 330 21.34 -0.96 24.54
CA GLY A 330 22.26 -0.86 23.40
C GLY A 330 22.00 0.32 22.45
N ASN A 331 22.57 0.25 21.25
CA ASN A 331 22.40 1.28 20.20
C ASN A 331 20.92 1.52 19.85
N MET A 332 20.11 0.46 19.79
CA MET A 332 18.70 0.58 19.47
C MET A 332 17.91 1.33 20.55
N CYS A 333 18.23 1.13 21.83
CA CYS A 333 17.69 1.95 22.93
C CYS A 333 18.14 3.41 22.83
N ARG A 334 19.41 3.67 22.50
CA ARG A 334 19.89 5.05 22.26
C ARG A 334 19.10 5.72 21.13
N ASN A 335 18.86 4.99 20.05
CA ASN A 335 18.11 5.45 18.89
C ASN A 335 16.65 5.74 19.22
N TYR A 336 16.00 4.87 19.99
CA TYR A 336 14.69 5.16 20.58
C TYR A 336 14.72 6.46 21.38
N MET A 337 15.67 6.60 22.31
CA MET A 337 15.74 7.77 23.18
C MET A 337 15.95 9.07 22.39
N LYS A 338 16.74 9.05 21.32
CA LYS A 338 16.94 10.22 20.44
C LYS A 338 15.69 10.61 19.66
N CYS A 339 14.93 9.63 19.16
CA CYS A 339 13.80 9.90 18.25
C CYS A 339 12.46 10.04 18.97
N TYR A 340 12.26 9.30 20.06
CA TYR A 340 10.98 9.14 20.73
C TYR A 340 11.03 9.41 22.22
N GLY A 341 12.21 9.39 22.85
CA GLY A 341 12.35 9.45 24.32
C GLY A 341 11.83 10.73 24.98
N GLU A 342 11.79 11.86 24.26
CA GLU A 342 11.21 13.10 24.80
C GLU A 342 9.67 13.03 24.83
N ALA A 343 9.05 12.59 23.74
CA ALA A 343 7.58 12.49 23.63
C ALA A 343 7.01 11.27 24.38
N TYR A 344 7.79 10.18 24.44
CA TYR A 344 7.41 8.88 24.97
C TYR A 344 8.51 8.35 25.92
N PRO A 345 8.73 9.00 27.08
CA PRO A 345 9.83 8.65 27.97
C PRO A 345 9.62 7.26 28.61
N PRO A 346 10.60 6.35 28.50
CA PRO A 346 10.55 5.08 29.21
C PRO A 346 10.74 5.27 30.71
N LEU A 347 10.13 4.39 31.51
CA LEU A 347 10.32 4.35 32.97
C LEU A 347 11.76 3.97 33.33
N PHE A 348 12.30 2.98 32.60
CA PHE A 348 13.66 2.47 32.73
C PHE A 348 13.99 1.62 31.49
N THR A 349 15.23 1.15 31.39
CA THR A 349 15.63 0.10 30.44
C THR A 349 16.07 -1.15 31.21
N CYS A 350 15.97 -2.32 30.61
CA CYS A 350 16.45 -3.56 31.22
C CYS A 350 17.33 -4.35 30.26
N ASP A 351 18.24 -5.16 30.79
CA ASP A 351 19.17 -5.95 29.99
C ASP A 351 19.47 -7.28 30.68
N ASN A 352 19.78 -8.32 29.91
CA ASN A 352 20.20 -9.61 30.45
C ASN A 352 21.62 -9.58 31.01
N ASN A 353 22.44 -8.59 30.64
CA ASN A 353 23.80 -8.43 31.14
C ASN A 353 23.81 -7.85 32.56
N GLU A 354 24.07 -8.71 33.55
CA GLU A 354 24.09 -8.34 34.97
C GLU A 354 25.07 -7.21 35.30
N ARG A 355 26.15 -7.06 34.51
CA ARG A 355 27.16 -6.00 34.70
C ARG A 355 26.60 -4.60 34.50
N LEU A 356 25.48 -4.47 33.78
CA LEU A 356 24.85 -3.18 33.51
C LEU A 356 23.87 -2.77 34.61
N TRP A 357 23.42 -3.69 35.46
CA TRP A 357 22.34 -3.41 36.41
C TRP A 357 22.73 -2.32 37.43
N GLY A 358 21.82 -1.38 37.67
CA GLY A 358 22.03 -0.21 38.52
C GLY A 358 22.86 0.92 37.86
N SER A 359 23.39 0.71 36.65
CA SER A 359 24.01 1.78 35.87
C SER A 359 22.95 2.67 35.21
N SER A 360 23.39 3.80 34.63
CA SER A 360 22.54 4.68 33.82
C SER A 360 22.94 4.61 32.36
N PHE A 361 21.97 4.42 31.46
CA PHE A 361 22.15 4.43 30.01
C PHE A 361 21.15 5.39 29.36
N CYS A 362 21.65 6.40 28.63
CA CYS A 362 20.82 7.45 28.03
C CYS A 362 19.85 8.13 29.04
N GLY A 363 20.26 8.25 30.30
CA GLY A 363 19.44 8.81 31.38
C GLY A 363 18.46 7.83 32.03
N LEU A 364 18.37 6.58 31.54
CA LEU A 364 17.54 5.52 32.11
C LEU A 364 18.36 4.64 33.06
N GLU A 365 17.81 4.29 34.21
CA GLU A 365 18.37 3.21 35.04
C GLU A 365 18.27 1.88 34.29
N VAL A 366 19.34 1.08 34.32
CA VAL A 366 19.32 -0.28 33.77
C VAL A 366 18.93 -1.27 34.87
N LYS A 367 17.78 -1.93 34.72
CA LYS A 367 17.25 -2.89 35.70
C LYS A 367 17.36 -4.35 35.26
N PRO A 368 17.37 -5.32 36.18
CA PRO A 368 17.24 -6.73 35.84
C PRO A 368 15.87 -7.03 35.22
N PRO A 369 15.75 -8.02 34.30
CA PRO A 369 14.47 -8.40 33.70
C PRO A 369 13.39 -8.74 34.73
N LYS A 370 13.77 -9.25 35.91
CA LYS A 370 12.81 -9.56 36.99
C LYS A 370 11.94 -8.37 37.40
N ALA A 371 12.44 -7.14 37.26
CA ALA A 371 11.69 -5.92 37.55
C ALA A 371 10.43 -5.76 36.67
N LEU A 372 10.39 -6.43 35.51
CA LEU A 372 9.24 -6.36 34.59
C LEU A 372 7.97 -7.02 35.16
N LYS A 373 8.10 -7.89 36.16
CA LYS A 373 6.95 -8.58 36.79
C LYS A 373 6.08 -7.65 37.62
N GLU A 374 6.62 -6.51 38.02
CA GLU A 374 5.95 -5.52 38.88
C GLU A 374 5.23 -4.44 38.05
N LEU A 375 5.29 -4.54 36.72
CA LEU A 375 4.69 -3.54 35.83
C LEU A 375 3.17 -3.60 35.84
N SER A 376 2.54 -2.43 35.70
CA SER A 376 1.10 -2.31 35.52
C SER A 376 0.65 -2.98 34.22
N GLY A 377 -0.63 -3.37 34.18
CA GLY A 377 -1.25 -3.95 32.99
C GLY A 377 -1.33 -2.99 31.79
N ASP A 378 -1.04 -1.71 31.98
CA ASP A 378 -1.05 -0.67 30.94
C ASP A 378 0.36 -0.25 30.49
N CYS A 379 1.39 -0.93 30.98
CA CYS A 379 2.77 -0.73 30.54
C CYS A 379 3.10 -1.66 29.37
N VAL A 380 3.81 -1.15 28.36
CA VAL A 380 4.40 -1.98 27.29
C VAL A 380 5.90 -2.18 27.50
N VAL A 381 6.40 -3.39 27.23
CA VAL A 381 7.82 -3.69 27.15
C VAL A 381 8.21 -3.76 25.68
N LEU A 382 9.00 -2.79 25.21
CA LEU A 382 9.50 -2.75 23.84
C LEU A 382 10.86 -3.44 23.77
N ILE A 383 10.95 -4.49 22.97
CA ILE A 383 12.20 -5.17 22.70
C ILE A 383 13.02 -4.30 21.74
N CYS A 384 14.09 -3.72 22.28
CA CYS A 384 15.08 -2.89 21.58
C CYS A 384 16.40 -3.65 21.43
N ASN A 385 16.34 -4.84 20.84
CA ASN A 385 17.48 -5.74 20.66
C ASN A 385 17.25 -6.64 19.43
N ILE A 386 18.33 -6.98 18.72
CA ILE A 386 18.27 -7.86 17.54
C ILE A 386 17.78 -9.29 17.85
N TYR A 387 17.89 -9.75 19.10
CA TYR A 387 17.43 -11.07 19.54
C TYR A 387 15.92 -11.09 19.84
N TYR A 388 15.10 -10.53 18.94
CA TYR A 388 13.66 -10.28 19.16
C TYR A 388 12.91 -11.50 19.68
N ARG A 389 13.08 -12.66 19.04
CA ARG A 389 12.30 -13.88 19.34
C ARG A 389 12.73 -14.58 20.62
N GLU A 390 14.03 -14.57 20.92
CA GLU A 390 14.56 -15.16 22.15
C GLU A 390 14.09 -14.36 23.38
N ILE A 391 14.15 -13.03 23.27
CA ILE A 391 13.69 -12.12 24.32
C ILE A 391 12.17 -12.17 24.45
N GLU A 392 11.41 -12.17 23.35
CA GLU A 392 9.95 -12.34 23.38
C GLU A 392 9.55 -13.59 24.17
N LYS A 393 10.18 -14.73 23.86
CA LYS A 393 9.94 -15.98 24.57
C LYS A 393 10.31 -15.89 26.06
N GLN A 394 11.48 -15.32 26.38
CA GLN A 394 11.88 -15.09 27.76
C GLN A 394 10.83 -14.27 28.53
N LEU A 395 10.35 -13.18 27.93
CA LEU A 395 9.35 -12.29 28.54
C LEU A 395 8.00 -13.00 28.73
N GLN A 396 7.58 -13.81 27.76
CA GLN A 396 6.38 -14.65 27.87
C GLN A 396 6.51 -15.68 29.00
N ASP A 397 7.65 -16.38 29.08
CA ASP A 397 7.94 -17.36 30.15
C ASP A 397 7.98 -16.69 31.54
N MET A 398 8.31 -15.39 31.59
CA MET A 398 8.26 -14.58 32.80
C MET A 398 6.86 -14.06 33.16
N GLY A 399 5.87 -14.25 32.29
CA GLY A 399 4.49 -13.79 32.47
C GLY A 399 4.22 -12.36 32.04
N VAL A 400 5.14 -11.73 31.29
CA VAL A 400 4.95 -10.39 30.74
C VAL A 400 3.95 -10.47 29.58
N LYS A 401 2.90 -9.62 29.63
CA LYS A 401 1.79 -9.69 28.67
C LYS A 401 1.94 -8.73 27.50
N ASN A 402 2.24 -7.46 27.78
CA ASN A 402 2.28 -6.41 26.77
C ASN A 402 3.70 -6.29 26.19
N ILE A 403 4.02 -7.19 25.26
CA ILE A 403 5.31 -7.19 24.58
C ILE A 403 5.13 -6.53 23.21
N GLY A 404 5.99 -5.57 22.91
CA GLY A 404 6.10 -4.96 21.60
C GLY A 404 7.53 -5.03 21.08
N PHE A 405 7.70 -4.73 19.80
CA PHE A 405 9.00 -4.62 19.18
C PHE A 405 9.30 -3.16 18.87
N PHE A 406 10.58 -2.83 18.81
CA PHE A 406 11.08 -1.61 18.24
C PHE A 406 12.29 -1.95 17.39
N ASN A 407 12.41 -1.37 16.20
CA ASN A 407 13.67 -1.38 15.44
C ASN A 407 13.98 0.05 14.99
N ASP A 408 15.24 0.28 14.62
CA ASP A 408 15.76 1.57 14.21
C ASP A 408 15.98 1.69 12.70
N GLU A 409 15.34 0.82 11.91
CA GLU A 409 15.45 0.81 10.44
C GLU A 409 14.80 2.05 9.81
N TYR A 410 13.66 2.47 10.36
CA TYR A 410 12.82 3.56 9.81
C TYR A 410 12.60 4.69 10.81
N MET A 411 13.63 5.05 11.59
CA MET A 411 13.59 6.18 12.54
C MET A 411 13.17 7.48 11.85
N PRO A 412 12.54 8.47 12.51
CA PRO A 412 12.19 9.76 11.89
C PRO A 412 13.40 10.58 11.44
N SER A 413 14.52 10.48 12.17
CA SER A 413 15.79 11.16 11.89
C SER A 413 16.95 10.18 12.01
N PHE A 414 18.01 10.38 11.22
CA PHE A 414 19.26 9.64 11.40
C PHE A 414 20.19 10.37 12.37
N HIS A 415 20.78 9.61 13.28
CA HIS A 415 21.84 10.07 14.14
C HIS A 415 23.06 9.17 13.93
N PHE A 416 24.17 9.73 13.44
CA PHE A 416 25.33 8.96 13.00
C PHE A 416 26.30 8.56 14.13
N ASP A 417 26.05 8.98 15.37
CA ASP A 417 26.87 8.58 16.52
C ASP A 417 26.54 7.15 16.95
N ARG A 418 27.27 6.16 16.41
CA ARG A 418 27.23 4.78 16.90
C ARG A 418 28.14 4.63 18.12
N LEU A 419 27.71 3.85 19.11
CA LEU A 419 28.65 3.33 20.10
C LEU A 419 29.70 2.50 19.36
N ARG A 420 30.99 2.76 19.64
CA ARG A 420 32.06 1.84 19.23
C ARG A 420 31.78 0.51 19.94
N GLU A 421 31.84 -0.58 19.20
CA GLU A 421 31.80 -1.93 19.78
C GLU A 421 32.86 -1.99 20.88
N VAL A 422 32.45 -2.37 22.09
CA VAL A 422 33.34 -2.62 23.24
C VAL A 422 33.50 -4.11 23.39
#